data_AF-A0A3R7YCN4-F1
#
_entry.id   AF-A0A3R7YCN4-F1
#
_cell.length_a   1.000
_cell.length_b   1.000
_cell.length_c   1.000
_cell.angle_alpha   90.00
_cell.angle_beta   90.00
_cell.angle_gamma   90.00
#
_symmetry.space_group_name_H-M   'P 1'
#
loop_
_entity.id
_entity.type
_entity.pdbx_description
1 polymer ?
#
loop_
_entity_poly.entity_id
_entity_poly.type
_entity_poly.pdbx_seq_one_letter_code
_entity_poly.pdbx_strand_id
1 'polypeptide(L)'
;MEKISLSTEEDKAARKAKLASQTFEKKPKLTKEERRAQQEAQRLAKAAGAPAKTAPKAAAAPAPPTARMQAEIHPAILSLGLKYAEGKLVGGNARCVAMLTAFQQVIKDYHTPPDKVLRRDLDKTLRPLIQFLIDCRPHSIGMGNAIRYVRNVIATLDPSKGDDDAKTFVLDEIDQYIENRIVMAMTAVSKFACSKIVDGDVILTYARADIIEVLLKQAFDQKIQFRVLVVDSRPHFEGKKLIRALAEHGLPCTYIQINALSYVMKEVTKVFLGATAIMSNGAVVARVGTALCAMTAHEFNVPVLFCCETYKVICRMWTSFMF
;
A
#
# COMPACT_ATOMS: atom_id res chain seq x y z
N MET A 1 16.70 -38.28 41.54
CA MET A 1 17.95 -38.70 40.84
C MET A 1 17.74 -38.27 39.40
N GLU A 2 18.46 -37.31 38.81
CA GLU A 2 19.91 -37.15 38.71
C GLU A 2 20.35 -35.68 38.92
N LYS A 3 21.56 -35.48 39.45
CA LYS A 3 22.24 -34.18 39.55
C LYS A 3 23.05 -33.96 38.27
N ILE A 4 22.90 -32.78 37.67
CA ILE A 4 23.70 -32.31 36.54
C ILE A 4 25.12 -32.01 37.03
N SER A 5 26.10 -32.74 36.54
CA SER A 5 27.53 -32.54 36.82
C SER A 5 28.08 -31.36 36.01
N LEU A 6 28.57 -30.32 36.70
CA LEU A 6 29.35 -29.22 36.14
C LEU A 6 30.73 -29.73 35.71
N SER A 7 31.15 -29.37 34.49
CA SER A 7 32.49 -29.64 33.95
C SER A 7 33.59 -29.08 34.87
N THR A 8 34.59 -29.92 35.16
CA THR A 8 35.69 -29.69 36.10
C THR A 8 36.67 -28.61 35.63
N GLU A 9 37.32 -27.94 36.60
CA GLU A 9 38.28 -26.84 36.41
C GLU A 9 39.53 -27.21 35.58
N GLU A 10 39.80 -28.50 35.40
CA GLU A 10 40.91 -29.03 34.59
C GLU A 10 40.73 -28.75 33.09
N ASP A 11 39.50 -28.76 32.57
CA ASP A 11 39.21 -28.48 31.15
C ASP A 11 39.40 -27.01 30.77
N LYS A 12 39.19 -26.10 31.72
CA LYS A 12 39.47 -24.67 31.53
C LYS A 12 40.97 -24.38 31.52
N ALA A 13 41.74 -25.07 32.36
CA ALA A 13 43.20 -24.95 32.39
C ALA A 13 43.83 -25.45 31.08
N ALA A 14 43.35 -26.57 30.54
CA ALA A 14 43.81 -27.11 29.25
C ALA A 14 43.52 -26.17 28.07
N ARG A 15 42.37 -25.51 28.05
CA ARG A 15 42.02 -24.50 27.02
C ARG A 15 42.89 -23.24 27.11
N LYS A 16 43.24 -22.79 28.32
CA LYS A 16 44.05 -21.58 28.54
C LYS A 16 45.51 -21.80 28.14
N ALA A 17 46.04 -23.01 28.38
CA ALA A 17 47.37 -23.40 27.90
C ALA A 17 47.45 -23.48 26.37
N LYS A 18 46.40 -23.96 25.70
CA LYS A 18 46.33 -24.08 24.23
C LYS A 18 46.23 -22.72 23.50
N LEU A 19 45.68 -21.71 24.17
CA LEU A 19 45.59 -20.35 23.63
C LEU A 19 46.90 -19.56 23.81
N ALA A 20 47.70 -19.89 24.84
CA ALA A 20 48.97 -19.23 25.13
C ALA A 20 50.12 -19.64 24.19
N SER A 21 50.01 -20.79 23.50
CA SER A 21 51.05 -21.30 22.59
C SER A 21 50.86 -20.90 21.11
N GLN A 22 49.85 -20.10 20.77
CA GLN A 22 49.67 -19.61 19.39
C GLN A 22 50.48 -18.34 19.15
N THR A 23 51.72 -18.50 18.72
CA THR A 23 52.53 -17.39 18.18
C THR A 23 51.96 -16.99 16.81
N PHE A 24 51.36 -15.81 16.72
CA PHE A 24 50.89 -15.25 15.44
C PHE A 24 52.09 -14.73 14.63
N GLU A 25 52.45 -15.44 13.56
CA GLU A 25 53.38 -14.88 12.56
C GLU A 25 52.72 -13.67 11.86
N LYS A 26 53.38 -12.52 11.95
CA LYS A 26 52.94 -11.31 11.24
C LYS A 26 53.15 -11.53 9.73
N LYS A 27 52.05 -11.59 8.98
CA LYS A 27 52.10 -11.57 7.50
C LYS A 27 52.89 -10.34 7.02
N PRO A 28 53.85 -10.50 6.09
CA PRO A 28 54.64 -9.39 5.59
C PRO A 28 53.73 -8.36 4.90
N LYS A 29 54.01 -7.07 5.15
CA LYS A 29 53.24 -5.96 4.56
C LYS A 29 53.56 -5.89 3.07
N LEU A 30 52.59 -6.26 2.21
CA LEU A 30 52.70 -6.07 0.75
C LEU A 30 53.04 -4.62 0.40
N THR A 31 53.96 -4.45 -0.54
CA THR A 31 54.35 -3.15 -1.07
C THR A 31 53.22 -2.53 -1.89
N LYS A 32 53.29 -1.21 -2.09
CA LYS A 32 52.20 -0.43 -2.73
C LYS A 32 51.94 -0.87 -4.18
N GLU A 33 52.96 -1.39 -4.85
CA GLU A 33 52.88 -1.88 -6.24
C GLU A 33 52.16 -3.23 -6.33
N GLU A 34 52.44 -4.16 -5.43
CA GLU A 34 51.76 -5.47 -5.37
C GLU A 34 50.26 -5.31 -5.06
N ARG A 35 49.88 -4.32 -4.24
CA ARG A 35 48.48 -3.99 -3.96
C ARG A 35 47.76 -3.40 -5.17
N ARG A 36 48.45 -2.63 -6.00
CA ARG A 36 47.89 -2.09 -7.26
C ARG A 36 47.69 -3.20 -8.29
N ALA A 37 48.65 -4.11 -8.43
CA ALA A 37 48.53 -5.26 -9.33
C ALA A 37 47.35 -6.18 -8.93
N GLN A 38 47.14 -6.40 -7.63
CA GLN A 38 45.99 -7.18 -7.13
C GLN A 38 44.65 -6.48 -7.37
N GLN A 39 44.59 -5.14 -7.30
CA GLN A 39 43.38 -4.38 -7.62
C GLN A 39 43.07 -4.38 -9.12
N GLU A 40 44.08 -4.31 -9.99
CA GLU A 40 43.88 -4.41 -11.43
C GLU A 40 43.45 -5.81 -11.87
N ALA A 41 44.04 -6.86 -11.30
CA ALA A 41 43.60 -8.23 -11.51
C ALA A 41 42.14 -8.46 -11.08
N GLN A 42 41.72 -7.89 -9.95
CA GLN A 42 40.31 -7.94 -9.51
C GLN A 42 39.36 -7.14 -10.41
N ARG A 43 39.82 -6.02 -10.98
CA ARG A 43 39.02 -5.24 -11.94
C ARG A 43 38.84 -5.98 -13.25
N LEU A 44 39.88 -6.63 -13.77
CA LEU A 44 39.84 -7.42 -15.00
C LEU A 44 38.94 -8.67 -14.83
N ALA A 45 39.01 -9.34 -13.69
CA ALA A 45 38.12 -10.47 -13.37
C ALA A 45 36.63 -10.06 -13.29
N LYS A 46 36.35 -8.83 -12.81
CA LYS A 46 34.98 -8.29 -12.72
C LYS A 46 34.45 -7.81 -14.08
N ALA A 47 35.33 -7.37 -14.98
CA ALA A 47 34.99 -6.97 -16.35
C ALA A 47 34.68 -8.18 -17.25
N ALA A 48 35.35 -9.32 -17.04
CA ALA A 48 35.14 -10.54 -17.81
C ALA A 48 33.90 -11.37 -17.39
N GLY A 49 33.26 -11.04 -16.26
CA GLY A 49 32.25 -11.89 -15.62
C GLY A 49 30.79 -11.42 -15.67
N ALA A 50 30.40 -10.53 -16.59
CA ALA A 50 29.01 -10.06 -16.68
C ALA A 50 28.28 -10.60 -17.94
N PRO A 51 27.32 -11.54 -17.81
CA PRO A 51 26.38 -11.82 -18.88
C PRO A 51 25.39 -10.65 -19.02
N ALA A 52 25.08 -10.30 -20.27
CA ALA A 52 24.15 -9.24 -20.63
C ALA A 52 22.78 -9.44 -19.93
N LYS A 53 22.39 -8.48 -19.08
CA LYS A 53 21.05 -8.45 -18.50
C LYS A 53 20.03 -8.24 -19.61
N THR A 54 19.23 -9.26 -19.86
CA THR A 54 17.99 -9.19 -20.63
C THR A 54 17.12 -8.02 -20.20
N ALA A 55 16.49 -7.36 -21.17
CA ALA A 55 15.55 -6.24 -21.02
C ALA A 55 14.50 -6.49 -19.92
N PRO A 56 14.01 -5.43 -19.22
CA PRO A 56 13.03 -5.59 -18.16
C PRO A 56 11.73 -6.16 -18.74
N LYS A 57 11.42 -7.39 -18.32
CA LYS A 57 10.14 -8.07 -18.55
C LYS A 57 9.03 -7.15 -18.01
N ALA A 58 8.01 -6.89 -18.82
CA ALA A 58 6.82 -6.16 -18.42
C ALA A 58 6.29 -6.73 -17.09
N ALA A 59 5.87 -5.86 -16.16
CA ALA A 59 5.36 -6.23 -14.85
C ALA A 59 4.20 -7.23 -14.99
N ALA A 60 4.52 -8.52 -14.89
CA ALA A 60 3.55 -9.59 -14.81
C ALA A 60 2.83 -9.45 -13.46
N ALA A 61 1.52 -9.66 -13.47
CA ALA A 61 0.73 -9.76 -12.25
C ALA A 61 1.41 -10.72 -11.24
N PRO A 62 1.39 -10.41 -9.93
CA PRO A 62 1.94 -11.33 -8.95
C PRO A 62 1.24 -12.68 -9.12
N ALA A 63 2.01 -13.73 -9.38
CA ALA A 63 1.50 -15.08 -9.46
C ALA A 63 0.76 -15.41 -8.14
N PRO A 64 -0.44 -16.00 -8.17
CA PRO A 64 -1.14 -16.37 -6.95
C PRO A 64 -0.25 -17.31 -6.14
N PRO A 65 -0.11 -17.11 -4.82
CA PRO A 65 0.80 -17.89 -3.99
C PRO A 65 0.29 -19.33 -3.93
N THR A 66 0.85 -20.20 -4.77
CA THR A 66 0.58 -21.64 -4.79
C THR A 66 1.37 -22.40 -3.72
N ALA A 67 2.14 -21.70 -2.87
CA ALA A 67 3.19 -22.32 -2.06
C ALA A 67 2.93 -22.42 -0.55
N ARG A 68 1.77 -21.96 -0.02
CA ARG A 68 1.42 -22.11 1.42
C ARG A 68 -0.08 -22.34 1.66
N MET A 69 -0.69 -23.36 1.04
CA MET A 69 -2.03 -23.84 1.40
C MET A 69 -2.04 -24.71 2.68
N GLN A 70 -1.27 -24.34 3.71
CA GLN A 70 -1.12 -25.16 4.93
C GLN A 70 -2.00 -24.68 6.11
N ALA A 71 -2.77 -23.61 5.95
CA ALA A 71 -3.75 -23.16 6.93
C ALA A 71 -5.16 -23.24 6.31
N GLU A 72 -6.17 -23.59 7.10
CA GLU A 72 -7.58 -23.47 6.72
C GLU A 72 -7.89 -21.99 6.43
N ILE A 73 -7.76 -21.57 5.17
CA ILE A 73 -8.07 -20.22 4.74
C ILE A 73 -9.56 -20.12 4.49
N HIS A 74 -10.20 -19.12 5.10
CA HIS A 74 -11.61 -18.84 4.91
C HIS A 74 -11.94 -18.60 3.41
N PRO A 75 -13.01 -19.21 2.85
CA PRO A 75 -13.33 -19.11 1.42
C PRO A 75 -13.53 -17.66 0.95
N ALA A 76 -14.11 -16.80 1.80
CA ALA A 76 -14.25 -15.36 1.50
C ALA A 76 -12.89 -14.67 1.27
N ILE A 77 -11.88 -14.99 2.10
CA ILE A 77 -10.54 -14.42 2.00
C ILE A 77 -9.78 -14.98 0.80
N LEU A 78 -9.95 -16.27 0.51
CA LEU A 78 -9.39 -16.89 -0.69
C LEU A 78 -9.92 -16.21 -1.96
N SER A 79 -11.24 -16.02 -2.05
CA SER A 79 -11.88 -15.34 -3.19
C SER A 79 -11.39 -13.90 -3.35
N LEU A 80 -11.17 -13.19 -2.24
CA LEU A 80 -10.64 -11.83 -2.24
C LEU A 80 -9.18 -11.79 -2.69
N GLY A 81 -8.35 -12.72 -2.20
CA GLY A 81 -6.95 -12.85 -2.60
C GLY A 81 -6.80 -13.06 -4.11
N LEU A 82 -7.63 -13.91 -4.71
CA LEU A 82 -7.68 -14.11 -6.17
C LEU A 82 -8.06 -12.81 -6.90
N LYS A 83 -9.10 -12.10 -6.44
CA LYS A 83 -9.50 -10.80 -7.03
C LYS A 83 -8.39 -9.74 -6.94
N TYR A 84 -7.55 -9.80 -5.91
CA TYR A 84 -6.38 -8.93 -5.77
C TYR A 84 -5.24 -9.30 -6.70
N ALA A 85 -4.92 -10.59 -6.83
CA ALA A 85 -3.87 -11.10 -7.70
C ALA A 85 -4.18 -10.83 -9.18
N GLU A 86 -5.43 -11.06 -9.60
CA GLU A 86 -5.90 -10.79 -10.96
C GLU A 86 -6.01 -9.29 -11.30
N GLY A 87 -5.90 -8.40 -10.30
CA GLY A 87 -6.04 -6.96 -10.52
C GLY A 87 -7.47 -6.51 -10.88
N LYS A 88 -8.50 -7.33 -10.60
CA LYS A 88 -9.91 -6.92 -10.78
C LYS A 88 -10.29 -5.78 -9.82
N LEU A 89 -9.75 -5.82 -8.59
CA LEU A 89 -9.95 -4.77 -7.58
C LEU A 89 -8.67 -3.93 -7.38
N VAL A 90 -8.62 -2.75 -8.00
CA VAL A 90 -7.43 -1.89 -7.99
C VAL A 90 -7.52 -0.74 -6.98
N GLY A 91 -8.69 -0.08 -6.90
CA GLY A 91 -8.90 1.15 -6.12
C GLY A 91 -8.66 0.98 -4.62
N GLY A 92 -8.03 1.97 -3.97
CA GLY A 92 -7.68 1.91 -2.56
C GLY A 92 -8.90 1.74 -1.64
N ASN A 93 -9.98 2.47 -1.93
CA ASN A 93 -11.25 2.39 -1.19
C ASN A 93 -11.94 1.05 -1.43
N ALA A 94 -12.11 0.68 -2.70
CA ALA A 94 -12.74 -0.58 -3.09
C ALA A 94 -12.06 -1.81 -2.45
N ARG A 95 -10.72 -1.81 -2.37
CA ARG A 95 -9.96 -2.84 -1.65
C ARG A 95 -10.22 -2.81 -0.15
N CYS A 96 -10.23 -1.63 0.47
CA CYS A 96 -10.50 -1.51 1.90
C CYS A 96 -11.88 -2.05 2.27
N VAL A 97 -12.93 -1.65 1.53
CA VAL A 97 -14.30 -2.11 1.72
C VAL A 97 -14.39 -3.63 1.52
N ALA A 98 -13.86 -4.15 0.41
CA ALA A 98 -13.90 -5.59 0.13
C ALA A 98 -13.16 -6.43 1.20
N MET A 99 -12.06 -5.91 1.75
CA MET A 99 -11.35 -6.54 2.86
C MET A 99 -12.18 -6.57 4.14
N LEU A 100 -12.80 -5.45 4.51
CA LEU A 100 -13.63 -5.36 5.70
C LEU A 100 -14.87 -6.26 5.59
N THR A 101 -15.53 -6.27 4.43
CA THR A 101 -16.64 -7.21 4.16
C THR A 101 -16.20 -8.66 4.25
N ALA A 102 -14.99 -9.01 3.78
CA ALA A 102 -14.47 -10.37 3.93
C ALA A 102 -14.16 -10.71 5.40
N PHE A 103 -13.67 -9.76 6.20
CA PHE A 103 -13.50 -9.97 7.64
C PHE A 103 -14.82 -10.14 8.37
N GLN A 104 -15.88 -9.43 7.98
CA GLN A 104 -17.21 -9.65 8.53
C GLN A 104 -17.69 -11.08 8.32
N GLN A 105 -17.49 -11.65 7.12
CA GLN A 105 -17.83 -13.05 6.84
C GLN A 105 -17.03 -14.00 7.73
N VAL A 106 -15.71 -13.78 7.86
CA VAL A 106 -14.85 -14.60 8.73
C VAL A 106 -15.30 -14.54 10.19
N ILE A 107 -15.69 -13.36 10.69
CA ILE A 107 -16.13 -13.18 12.08
C ILE A 107 -17.49 -13.83 12.32
N LYS A 108 -18.39 -13.80 11.34
CA LYS A 108 -19.70 -14.48 11.39
C LYS A 108 -19.54 -16.00 11.47
N ASP A 109 -18.66 -16.55 10.65
CA ASP A 109 -18.45 -18.01 10.56
C ASP A 109 -17.54 -18.53 11.70
N TYR A 110 -16.89 -17.63 12.44
CA TYR A 110 -15.99 -17.98 13.54
C TYR A 110 -16.73 -18.52 14.77
N HIS A 111 -16.26 -19.64 15.29
CA HIS A 111 -16.75 -20.26 16.52
C HIS A 111 -15.60 -20.39 17.52
N THR A 112 -15.84 -19.96 18.77
CA THR A 112 -14.84 -20.03 19.83
C THR A 112 -14.75 -21.47 20.35
N PRO A 113 -13.55 -22.08 20.42
CA PRO A 113 -13.39 -23.33 21.13
C PRO A 113 -13.59 -23.11 22.64
N PRO A 114 -14.20 -24.07 23.37
CA PRO A 114 -14.65 -23.88 24.76
C PRO A 114 -13.53 -23.51 25.74
N ASP A 115 -12.27 -23.84 25.42
CA ASP A 115 -11.11 -23.61 26.28
C ASP A 115 -10.45 -22.24 26.09
N LYS A 116 -10.94 -21.40 25.18
CA LYS A 116 -10.27 -20.14 24.82
C LYS A 116 -11.18 -18.93 24.89
N VAL A 117 -10.56 -17.78 25.17
CA VAL A 117 -11.22 -16.46 25.14
C VAL A 117 -11.29 -15.94 23.70
N LEU A 118 -12.49 -15.59 23.23
CA LEU A 118 -12.78 -15.05 21.89
C LEU A 118 -11.75 -14.01 21.43
N ARG A 119 -11.49 -12.98 22.26
CA ARG A 119 -10.56 -11.88 21.95
C ARG A 119 -9.18 -12.34 21.50
N ARG A 120 -8.60 -13.34 22.18
CA ARG A 120 -7.21 -13.77 21.91
C ARG A 120 -7.14 -14.70 20.71
N ASP A 121 -8.14 -15.56 20.56
CA ASP A 121 -8.13 -16.55 19.49
C ASP A 121 -8.56 -15.93 18.16
N LEU A 122 -9.49 -14.96 18.16
CA LEU A 122 -9.87 -14.22 16.96
C LEU A 122 -8.71 -13.42 16.35
N ASP A 123 -7.92 -12.69 17.16
CA ASP A 123 -6.72 -11.99 16.66
C ASP A 123 -5.66 -12.96 16.14
N LYS A 124 -5.54 -14.16 16.73
CA LYS A 124 -4.64 -15.20 16.23
C LYS A 124 -5.11 -15.76 14.88
N THR A 125 -6.41 -15.97 14.71
CA THR A 125 -7.02 -16.48 13.47
C THR A 125 -6.94 -15.47 12.33
N LEU A 126 -7.09 -14.17 12.61
CA LEU A 126 -7.03 -13.12 11.59
C LEU A 126 -5.61 -12.89 11.03
N ARG A 127 -4.56 -13.10 11.82
CA ARG A 127 -3.15 -12.87 11.40
C ARG A 127 -2.74 -13.65 10.15
N PRO A 128 -2.90 -15.00 10.06
CA PRO A 128 -2.55 -15.74 8.85
C PRO A 128 -3.40 -15.33 7.64
N LEU A 129 -4.68 -14.96 7.85
CA LEU A 129 -5.55 -14.48 6.78
C LEU A 129 -5.07 -13.13 6.22
N ILE A 130 -4.66 -12.21 7.09
CA ILE A 130 -4.05 -10.93 6.68
C ILE A 130 -2.75 -11.19 5.92
N GLN A 131 -1.90 -12.09 6.42
CA GLN A 131 -0.64 -12.42 5.75
C GLN A 131 -0.86 -13.00 4.36
N PHE A 132 -1.85 -13.90 4.20
CA PHE A 132 -2.22 -14.44 2.89
C PHE A 132 -2.65 -13.33 1.91
N LEU A 133 -3.42 -12.34 2.36
CA LEU A 133 -3.80 -11.20 1.52
C LEU A 133 -2.58 -10.35 1.12
N ILE A 134 -1.62 -10.17 2.04
CA ILE A 134 -0.37 -9.44 1.76
C ILE A 134 0.47 -10.18 0.72
N ASP A 135 0.56 -11.51 0.85
CA ASP A 135 1.30 -12.36 -0.09
C ASP A 135 0.68 -12.35 -1.50
N CYS A 136 -0.65 -12.27 -1.59
CA CYS A 136 -1.34 -12.09 -2.89
C CYS A 136 -1.05 -10.73 -3.51
N ARG A 137 -1.13 -9.66 -2.70
CA ARG A 137 -0.81 -8.29 -3.12
C ARG A 137 -0.56 -7.41 -1.90
N PRO A 138 0.53 -6.61 -1.87
CA PRO A 138 0.78 -5.68 -0.79
C PRO A 138 -0.45 -4.81 -0.47
N HIS A 139 -0.81 -4.75 0.81
CA HIS A 139 -1.98 -4.01 1.28
C HIS A 139 -1.79 -2.50 1.04
N SER A 140 -2.88 -1.78 0.80
CA SER A 140 -2.83 -0.32 0.72
C SER A 140 -2.68 0.28 2.12
N ILE A 141 -2.23 1.53 2.18
CA ILE A 141 -2.08 2.25 3.45
C ILE A 141 -3.41 2.33 4.21
N GLY A 142 -4.51 2.61 3.52
CA GLY A 142 -5.86 2.60 4.10
C GLY A 142 -6.26 1.24 4.68
N MET A 143 -5.93 0.14 3.99
CA MET A 143 -6.16 -1.22 4.52
C MET A 143 -5.36 -1.48 5.80
N GLY A 144 -4.09 -1.05 5.85
CA GLY A 144 -3.25 -1.21 7.04
C GLY A 144 -3.82 -0.48 8.25
N ASN A 145 -4.35 0.73 8.04
CA ASN A 145 -5.03 1.50 9.09
C ASN A 145 -6.35 0.85 9.52
N ALA A 146 -7.14 0.32 8.58
CA ALA A 146 -8.37 -0.40 8.88
C ALA A 146 -8.12 -1.71 9.65
N ILE A 147 -7.08 -2.48 9.29
CA ILE A 147 -6.66 -3.68 10.04
C ILE A 147 -6.30 -3.31 11.48
N ARG A 148 -5.55 -2.22 11.68
CA ARG A 148 -5.20 -1.73 13.02
C ARG A 148 -6.46 -1.32 13.81
N TYR A 149 -7.41 -0.66 13.16
CA TYR A 149 -8.69 -0.29 13.78
C TYR A 149 -9.44 -1.52 14.27
N VAL A 150 -9.69 -2.51 13.40
CA VAL A 150 -10.42 -3.73 13.76
C VAL A 150 -9.71 -4.50 14.88
N ARG A 151 -8.38 -4.61 14.83
CA ARG A 151 -7.61 -5.27 15.90
C ARG A 151 -7.70 -4.52 17.23
N ASN A 152 -7.76 -3.19 17.20
CA ASN A 152 -7.97 -2.38 18.41
C ASN A 152 -9.38 -2.59 18.98
N VAL A 153 -10.41 -2.64 18.13
CA VAL A 153 -11.80 -2.93 18.55
C VAL A 153 -11.88 -4.30 19.23
N ILE A 154 -11.25 -5.33 18.63
CA ILE A 154 -11.17 -6.67 19.23
C ILE A 154 -10.43 -6.63 20.57
N ALA A 155 -9.39 -5.79 20.70
CA ALA A 155 -8.65 -5.64 21.95
C ALA A 155 -9.43 -4.92 23.05
N THR A 156 -10.42 -4.09 22.71
CA THR A 156 -11.26 -3.36 23.67
C THR A 156 -12.53 -4.12 24.07
N LEU A 157 -12.77 -5.31 23.52
CA LEU A 157 -13.92 -6.14 23.88
C LEU A 157 -13.91 -6.49 25.38
N ASP A 158 -15.08 -6.33 26.00
CA ASP A 158 -15.31 -6.68 27.39
C ASP A 158 -15.43 -8.21 27.54
N PRO A 159 -14.60 -8.85 28.39
CA PRO A 159 -14.63 -10.29 28.60
C PRO A 159 -15.91 -10.80 29.30
N SER A 160 -16.75 -9.90 29.85
CA SER A 160 -17.99 -10.28 30.53
C SER A 160 -19.18 -10.53 29.60
N LYS A 161 -19.11 -10.08 28.34
CA LYS A 161 -20.20 -10.23 27.37
C LYS A 161 -20.19 -11.62 26.72
N GLY A 162 -21.37 -12.09 26.32
CA GLY A 162 -21.51 -13.32 25.54
C GLY A 162 -20.77 -13.22 24.20
N ASP A 163 -20.28 -14.36 23.70
CA ASP A 163 -19.49 -14.42 22.47
C ASP A 163 -20.25 -13.88 21.24
N ASP A 164 -21.55 -14.14 21.16
CA ASP A 164 -22.37 -13.68 20.03
C ASP A 164 -22.62 -12.17 20.09
N ASP A 165 -22.85 -11.61 21.28
CA ASP A 165 -22.96 -10.16 21.48
C ASP A 165 -21.64 -9.43 21.21
N ALA A 166 -20.51 -10.09 21.51
CA ALA A 166 -19.20 -9.57 21.18
C ALA A 166 -18.95 -9.57 19.66
N LYS A 167 -19.40 -10.60 18.93
CA LYS A 167 -19.31 -10.65 17.47
C LYS A 167 -20.17 -9.58 16.80
N THR A 168 -21.44 -9.43 17.21
CA THR A 168 -22.34 -8.41 16.65
C THR A 168 -21.76 -7.01 16.85
N PHE A 169 -21.22 -6.71 18.04
CA PHE A 169 -20.53 -5.45 18.29
C PHE A 169 -19.36 -5.20 17.33
N VAL A 170 -18.50 -6.20 17.07
CA VAL A 170 -17.39 -6.03 16.12
C VAL A 170 -17.90 -5.83 14.69
N LEU A 171 -18.98 -6.51 14.29
CA LEU A 171 -19.58 -6.35 12.97
C LEU A 171 -20.14 -4.94 12.78
N ASP A 172 -20.88 -4.44 13.77
CA ASP A 172 -21.45 -3.09 13.77
C ASP A 172 -20.34 -2.03 13.72
N GLU A 173 -19.25 -2.20 14.47
CA GLU A 173 -18.08 -1.32 14.42
C GLU A 173 -17.40 -1.31 13.04
N ILE A 174 -17.38 -2.45 12.34
CA ILE A 174 -16.86 -2.51 10.96
C ILE A 174 -17.80 -1.79 9.98
N ASP A 175 -19.11 -1.98 10.11
CA ASP A 175 -20.10 -1.31 9.26
C ASP A 175 -20.06 0.22 9.47
N GLN A 176 -20.05 0.66 10.73
CA GLN A 176 -19.87 2.06 11.08
C GLN A 176 -18.55 2.62 10.55
N TYR A 177 -17.46 1.84 10.58
CA TYR A 177 -16.20 2.28 9.99
C TYR A 177 -16.32 2.51 8.48
N ILE A 178 -16.96 1.59 7.74
CA ILE A 178 -17.15 1.73 6.28
C ILE A 178 -18.01 2.97 5.98
N GLU A 179 -19.14 3.11 6.66
CA GLU A 179 -20.08 4.20 6.41
C GLU A 179 -19.49 5.56 6.81
N ASN A 180 -18.99 5.69 8.03
CA ASN A 180 -18.51 6.96 8.57
C ASN A 180 -17.19 7.39 7.93
N ARG A 181 -16.21 6.48 7.85
CA ARG A 181 -14.82 6.83 7.50
C ARG A 181 -14.55 6.77 6.01
N ILE A 182 -15.33 6.03 5.24
CA ILE A 182 -15.14 5.89 3.79
C ILE A 182 -16.26 6.63 3.03
N VAL A 183 -17.52 6.22 3.20
CA VAL A 183 -18.63 6.71 2.35
C VAL A 183 -19.00 8.17 2.68
N MET A 184 -19.30 8.46 3.95
CA MET A 184 -19.63 9.82 4.39
C MET A 184 -18.46 10.77 4.24
N ALA A 185 -17.24 10.32 4.58
CA ALA A 185 -16.03 11.11 4.37
C ALA A 185 -15.81 11.46 2.88
N MET A 186 -15.98 10.51 1.97
CA MET A 186 -15.86 10.75 0.52
C MET A 186 -16.90 11.78 0.04
N THR A 187 -18.14 11.67 0.53
CA THR A 187 -19.22 12.61 0.19
C THR A 187 -18.94 14.00 0.74
N ALA A 188 -18.46 14.11 1.97
CA ALA A 188 -18.10 15.38 2.59
C ALA A 188 -16.95 16.07 1.83
N VAL A 189 -15.87 15.34 1.53
CA VAL A 189 -14.73 15.89 0.76
C VAL A 189 -15.18 16.31 -0.64
N SER A 190 -16.06 15.54 -1.29
CA SER A 190 -16.59 15.90 -2.61
C SER A 190 -17.41 17.20 -2.55
N LYS A 191 -18.29 17.37 -1.56
CA LYS A 191 -19.04 18.62 -1.35
C LYS A 191 -18.12 19.83 -1.14
N PHE A 192 -17.10 19.69 -0.30
CA PHE A 192 -16.12 20.76 -0.08
C PHE A 192 -15.31 21.08 -1.33
N ALA A 193 -14.88 20.07 -2.08
CA ALA A 193 -14.15 20.27 -3.32
C ALA A 193 -15.04 20.86 -4.44
N CYS A 194 -16.34 20.53 -4.51
CA CYS A 194 -17.28 21.14 -5.46
C CYS A 194 -17.31 22.67 -5.31
N SER A 195 -17.32 23.17 -4.07
CA SER A 195 -17.31 24.63 -3.79
C SER A 195 -16.08 25.37 -4.32
N LYS A 196 -15.02 24.66 -4.73
CA LYS A 196 -13.78 25.23 -5.29
C LYS A 196 -13.78 25.28 -6.81
N ILE A 197 -14.75 24.62 -7.45
CA ILE A 197 -14.92 24.62 -8.90
C ILE A 197 -15.77 25.82 -9.26
N VAL A 198 -15.34 26.56 -10.28
CA VAL A 198 -15.99 27.77 -10.79
C VAL A 198 -16.36 27.55 -12.25
N ASP A 199 -17.41 28.23 -12.71
CA ASP A 199 -17.79 28.22 -14.13
C ASP A 199 -16.65 28.69 -15.03
N GLY A 200 -16.43 27.98 -16.13
CA GLY A 200 -15.34 28.19 -17.08
C GLY A 200 -14.04 27.47 -16.71
N ASP A 201 -14.01 26.71 -15.60
CA ASP A 201 -12.80 25.99 -15.21
C ASP A 201 -12.41 24.88 -16.19
N VAL A 202 -11.09 24.69 -16.30
CA VAL A 202 -10.48 23.59 -17.03
C VAL A 202 -9.75 22.73 -16.00
N ILE A 203 -10.39 21.63 -15.63
CA ILE A 203 -9.93 20.76 -14.56
C ILE A 203 -9.02 19.67 -15.13
N LEU A 204 -7.80 19.57 -14.63
CA LEU A 204 -6.92 18.44 -14.94
C LEU A 204 -6.98 17.39 -13.82
N THR A 205 -7.09 16.12 -14.21
CA THR A 205 -6.96 14.98 -13.30
C THR A 205 -6.03 13.91 -13.86
N TYR A 206 -5.54 13.03 -13.00
CA TYR A 206 -4.56 12.01 -13.34
C TYR A 206 -5.06 10.60 -13.01
N ALA A 207 -4.94 9.70 -13.99
CA ALA A 207 -5.37 8.30 -13.91
C ALA A 207 -6.85 8.18 -13.50
N ARG A 208 -7.17 7.25 -12.59
CA ARG A 208 -8.50 7.10 -12.00
C ARG A 208 -8.44 7.21 -10.48
N ALA A 209 -9.29 8.07 -9.93
CA ALA A 209 -9.54 8.16 -8.50
C ALA A 209 -11.05 8.22 -8.24
N ASP A 210 -11.55 7.31 -7.40
CA ASP A 210 -12.99 7.18 -7.12
C ASP A 210 -13.58 8.49 -6.55
N ILE A 211 -12.84 9.14 -5.65
CA ILE A 211 -13.25 10.43 -5.05
C ILE A 211 -13.36 11.55 -6.09
N ILE A 212 -12.48 11.57 -7.10
CA ILE A 212 -12.51 12.59 -8.16
C ILE A 212 -13.65 12.28 -9.14
N GLU A 213 -13.91 11.01 -9.42
CA GLU A 213 -15.06 10.60 -10.23
C GLU A 213 -16.38 11.10 -9.59
N VAL A 214 -16.57 10.90 -8.28
CA VAL A 214 -17.76 11.37 -7.55
C VAL A 214 -17.82 12.90 -7.52
N LEU A 215 -16.70 13.57 -7.24
CA LEU A 215 -16.59 15.03 -7.25
C LEU A 215 -17.04 15.64 -8.58
N LEU A 216 -16.49 15.15 -9.70
CA LEU A 216 -16.80 15.71 -11.03
C LEU A 216 -18.26 15.48 -11.43
N LYS A 217 -18.81 14.31 -11.10
CA LYS A 217 -20.23 14.01 -11.32
C LYS A 217 -21.13 14.96 -10.51
N GLN A 218 -20.84 15.13 -9.22
CA GLN A 218 -21.58 16.05 -8.35
C GLN A 218 -21.49 17.52 -8.82
N ALA A 219 -20.32 17.96 -9.29
CA ALA A 219 -20.16 19.31 -9.84
C ALA A 219 -20.99 19.52 -11.12
N PHE A 220 -21.10 18.49 -11.95
CA PHE A 220 -21.95 18.53 -13.15
C PHE A 220 -23.45 18.54 -12.83
N ASP A 221 -23.86 17.77 -11.82
CA ASP A 221 -25.24 17.76 -11.33
C ASP A 221 -25.67 19.15 -10.82
N GLN A 222 -24.74 19.91 -10.26
CA GLN A 222 -24.91 21.31 -9.84
C GLN A 222 -24.93 22.31 -11.02
N LYS A 223 -24.86 21.83 -12.27
CA LYS A 223 -24.91 22.61 -13.52
C LYS A 223 -23.73 23.58 -13.72
N ILE A 224 -22.64 23.38 -13.00
CA ILE A 224 -21.40 24.14 -13.19
C ILE A 224 -20.83 23.81 -14.57
N GLN A 225 -20.48 24.84 -15.35
CA GLN A 225 -19.95 24.68 -16.69
C GLN A 225 -18.42 24.56 -16.63
N PHE A 226 -17.89 23.36 -16.81
CA PHE A 226 -16.44 23.12 -16.84
C PHE A 226 -16.09 21.99 -17.80
N ARG A 227 -14.81 21.90 -18.19
CA ARG A 227 -14.28 20.79 -19.00
C ARG A 227 -13.17 20.05 -18.25
N VAL A 228 -13.08 18.74 -18.48
CA VAL A 228 -12.16 17.87 -17.75
C VAL A 228 -11.09 17.31 -18.69
N LEU A 229 -9.83 17.39 -18.26
CA LEU A 229 -8.68 16.82 -18.93
C LEU A 229 -8.18 15.64 -18.12
N VAL A 230 -8.35 14.43 -18.64
CA VAL A 230 -7.89 13.21 -17.97
C VAL A 230 -6.55 12.80 -18.55
N VAL A 231 -5.51 12.94 -17.73
CA VAL A 231 -4.15 12.53 -18.06
C VAL A 231 -3.95 11.08 -17.64
N ASP A 232 -3.42 10.26 -18.53
CA ASP A 232 -3.21 8.83 -18.29
C ASP A 232 -1.79 8.39 -18.60
N SER A 233 -1.42 7.22 -18.09
CA SER A 233 -0.08 6.66 -18.25
C SER A 233 -0.10 5.15 -18.50
N ARG A 234 0.98 4.68 -19.12
CA ARG A 234 1.26 3.24 -19.27
C ARG A 234 1.65 2.65 -17.91
N PRO A 235 1.38 1.36 -17.64
CA PRO A 235 0.82 0.35 -18.56
C PRO A 235 -0.69 0.07 -18.40
N HIS A 236 -1.32 0.50 -17.31
CA HIS A 236 -2.69 0.07 -16.95
C HIS A 236 -3.81 0.89 -17.60
N PHE A 237 -3.51 2.09 -18.12
CA PHE A 237 -4.48 2.99 -18.75
C PHE A 237 -5.78 3.16 -17.93
N GLU A 238 -5.62 3.48 -16.64
CA GLU A 238 -6.74 3.58 -15.69
C GLU A 238 -7.65 4.76 -16.04
N GLY A 239 -7.09 5.82 -16.64
CA GLY A 239 -7.84 7.00 -17.07
C GLY A 239 -8.94 6.69 -18.09
N LYS A 240 -8.79 5.62 -18.90
CA LYS A 240 -9.86 5.18 -19.83
C LYS A 240 -11.15 4.81 -19.10
N LYS A 241 -11.06 4.21 -17.91
CA LYS A 241 -12.23 3.86 -17.09
C LYS A 241 -12.90 5.12 -16.54
N LEU A 242 -12.10 6.11 -16.12
CA LEU A 242 -12.62 7.39 -15.62
C LEU A 242 -13.34 8.14 -16.75
N ILE A 243 -12.72 8.28 -17.92
CA ILE A 243 -13.35 8.95 -19.07
C ILE A 243 -14.66 8.29 -19.45
N ARG A 244 -14.71 6.95 -19.52
CA ARG A 244 -15.95 6.25 -19.84
C ARG A 244 -17.06 6.63 -18.85
N ALA A 245 -16.76 6.60 -17.55
CA ALA A 245 -17.71 6.94 -16.50
C ALA A 245 -18.16 8.42 -16.51
N LEU A 246 -17.30 9.35 -16.98
CA LEU A 246 -17.64 10.77 -17.14
C LEU A 246 -18.43 11.02 -18.43
N ALA A 247 -18.05 10.37 -19.53
CA ALA A 247 -18.73 10.47 -20.82
C ALA A 247 -20.16 9.90 -20.77
N GLU A 248 -20.36 8.78 -20.06
CA GLU A 248 -21.70 8.22 -19.79
C GLU A 248 -22.58 9.21 -19.01
N HIS A 249 -21.98 10.11 -18.22
CA HIS A 249 -22.68 11.16 -17.49
C HIS A 249 -22.90 12.44 -18.34
N GLY A 250 -22.35 12.52 -19.54
CA GLY A 250 -22.46 13.69 -20.43
C GLY A 250 -21.45 14.81 -20.15
N LEU A 251 -20.42 14.56 -19.35
CA LEU A 251 -19.38 15.54 -19.05
C LEU A 251 -18.39 15.71 -20.23
N PRO A 252 -18.08 16.95 -20.66
CA PRO A 252 -17.08 17.18 -21.70
C PRO A 252 -15.68 16.85 -21.17
N CYS A 253 -15.10 15.76 -21.67
CA CYS A 253 -13.82 15.25 -21.24
C CYS A 253 -12.85 15.02 -22.41
N THR A 254 -11.58 15.34 -22.21
CA THR A 254 -10.49 15.10 -23.16
C THR A 254 -9.49 14.12 -22.58
N TYR A 255 -9.11 13.11 -23.37
CA TYR A 255 -8.10 12.12 -23.01
C TYR A 255 -6.72 12.52 -23.49
N ILE A 256 -5.74 12.53 -22.58
CA ILE A 256 -4.37 12.92 -22.88
C ILE A 256 -3.41 11.94 -22.22
N GLN A 257 -2.26 11.69 -22.85
CA GLN A 257 -1.17 10.94 -22.23
C GLN A 257 -0.23 11.86 -21.46
N ILE A 258 0.42 11.33 -20.42
CA ILE A 258 1.35 12.10 -19.58
C ILE A 258 2.47 12.83 -20.36
N ASN A 259 2.83 12.36 -21.55
CA ASN A 259 3.84 13.00 -22.41
C ASN A 259 3.40 14.38 -22.94
N ALA A 260 2.10 14.60 -23.11
CA ALA A 260 1.55 15.87 -23.60
C ALA A 260 1.16 16.83 -22.46
N LEU A 261 1.53 16.50 -21.22
CA LEU A 261 1.19 17.28 -20.03
C LEU A 261 1.68 18.73 -20.12
N SER A 262 2.91 18.96 -20.60
CA SER A 262 3.50 20.30 -20.73
C SER A 262 2.79 21.17 -21.77
N TYR A 263 2.23 20.55 -22.81
CA TYR A 263 1.47 21.27 -23.83
C TYR A 263 0.11 21.72 -23.28
N VAL A 264 -0.59 20.81 -22.61
CA VAL A 264 -1.96 21.04 -22.16
C VAL A 264 -2.02 21.92 -20.90
N MET A 265 -0.97 21.92 -20.06
CA MET A 265 -0.97 22.68 -18.80
C MET A 265 -1.27 24.19 -18.98
N LYS A 266 -0.98 24.76 -20.16
CA LYS A 266 -1.27 26.16 -20.49
C LYS A 266 -2.77 26.50 -20.45
N GLU A 267 -3.63 25.51 -20.69
CA GLU A 267 -5.09 25.69 -20.71
C GLU A 267 -5.75 25.37 -19.37
N VAL A 268 -5.01 24.77 -18.43
CA VAL A 268 -5.55 24.23 -17.17
C VAL A 268 -5.67 25.35 -16.14
N THR A 269 -6.82 25.44 -15.48
CA THR A 269 -7.03 26.41 -14.40
C THR A 269 -6.83 25.79 -13.02
N LYS A 270 -7.18 24.51 -12.84
CA LYS A 270 -7.07 23.80 -11.56
C LYS A 270 -6.71 22.34 -11.78
N VAL A 271 -5.89 21.78 -10.89
CA VAL A 271 -5.52 20.36 -10.91
C VAL A 271 -6.11 19.64 -9.71
N PHE A 272 -6.90 18.61 -9.95
CA PHE A 272 -7.49 17.75 -8.91
C PHE A 272 -6.89 16.35 -8.94
N LEU A 273 -6.25 15.96 -7.85
CA LEU A 273 -5.53 14.69 -7.72
C LEU A 273 -6.09 13.87 -6.56
N GLY A 274 -6.28 12.56 -6.80
CA GLY A 274 -6.59 11.61 -5.73
C GLY A 274 -5.32 11.16 -5.00
N ALA A 275 -5.33 11.24 -3.68
CA ALA A 275 -4.25 10.69 -2.86
C ALA A 275 -4.56 9.24 -2.42
N THR A 276 -3.52 8.41 -2.37
CA THR A 276 -3.58 7.09 -1.72
C THR A 276 -3.31 7.20 -0.22
N ALA A 277 -2.45 8.12 0.19
CA ALA A 277 -2.22 8.48 1.58
C ALA A 277 -1.60 9.87 1.70
N ILE A 278 -1.78 10.49 2.87
CA ILE A 278 -1.12 11.73 3.26
C ILE A 278 -0.25 11.44 4.48
N MET A 279 0.98 11.91 4.46
CA MET A 279 1.97 11.70 5.50
C MET A 279 1.97 12.85 6.51
N SER A 280 2.50 12.60 7.70
CA SER A 280 2.58 13.60 8.78
C SER A 280 3.40 14.84 8.43
N ASN A 281 4.35 14.73 7.50
CA ASN A 281 5.11 15.87 6.97
C ASN A 281 4.40 16.61 5.82
N GLY A 282 3.16 16.23 5.50
CA GLY A 282 2.39 16.79 4.38
C GLY A 282 2.73 16.19 3.01
N ALA A 283 3.68 15.25 2.92
CA ALA A 283 3.95 14.55 1.67
C ALA A 283 2.78 13.66 1.26
N VAL A 284 2.51 13.59 -0.04
CA VAL A 284 1.38 12.83 -0.59
C VAL A 284 1.87 11.60 -1.32
N VAL A 285 1.31 10.45 -0.98
CA VAL A 285 1.52 9.19 -1.68
C VAL A 285 0.36 8.97 -2.63
N ALA A 286 0.65 8.86 -3.93
CA ALA A 286 -0.35 8.66 -4.97
C ALA A 286 0.17 7.69 -6.04
N ARG A 287 -0.52 7.61 -7.19
CA ARG A 287 -0.07 6.80 -8.32
C ARG A 287 1.26 7.36 -8.87
N VAL A 288 2.04 6.49 -9.49
CA VAL A 288 3.25 6.91 -10.21
C VAL A 288 2.87 7.95 -11.27
N GLY A 289 3.63 9.03 -11.40
CA GLY A 289 3.34 10.14 -12.33
C GLY A 289 2.55 11.30 -11.72
N THR A 290 1.90 11.14 -10.56
CA THR A 290 1.21 12.26 -9.88
C THR A 290 2.17 13.38 -9.48
N ALA A 291 3.41 13.04 -9.07
CA ALA A 291 4.44 14.03 -8.76
C ALA A 291 4.80 14.88 -10.00
N LEU A 292 4.88 14.26 -11.19
CA LEU A 292 5.15 14.98 -12.43
C LEU A 292 4.02 15.96 -12.76
N CYS A 293 2.76 15.52 -12.61
CA CYS A 293 1.60 16.41 -12.75
C CYS A 293 1.65 17.60 -11.79
N ALA A 294 1.99 17.37 -10.52
CA ALA A 294 2.08 18.43 -9.53
C ALA A 294 3.26 19.40 -9.81
N MET A 295 4.42 18.88 -10.21
CA MET A 295 5.59 19.69 -10.55
C MET A 295 5.34 20.56 -11.79
N THR A 296 4.75 19.99 -12.84
CA THR A 296 4.40 20.76 -14.03
C THR A 296 3.34 21.79 -13.69
N ALA A 297 2.32 21.46 -12.90
CA ALA A 297 1.31 22.43 -12.49
C ALA A 297 1.92 23.61 -11.70
N HIS A 298 2.85 23.32 -10.79
CA HIS A 298 3.58 24.34 -10.04
C HIS A 298 4.37 25.29 -10.95
N GLU A 299 5.07 24.77 -11.96
CA GLU A 299 5.83 25.58 -12.93
C GLU A 299 4.93 26.54 -13.73
N PHE A 300 3.70 26.12 -14.04
CA PHE A 300 2.71 26.94 -14.72
C PHE A 300 1.84 27.79 -13.76
N ASN A 301 2.18 27.85 -12.46
CA ASN A 301 1.42 28.54 -11.41
C ASN A 301 -0.05 28.08 -11.28
N VAL A 302 -0.33 26.82 -11.60
CA VAL A 302 -1.66 26.23 -11.50
C VAL A 302 -1.82 25.58 -10.11
N PRO A 303 -2.88 25.89 -9.35
CA PRO A 303 -3.10 25.31 -8.04
C PRO A 303 -3.41 23.81 -8.12
N VAL A 304 -2.76 23.03 -7.26
CA VAL A 304 -2.95 21.58 -7.13
C VAL A 304 -3.73 21.27 -5.85
N LEU A 305 -4.87 20.60 -6.00
CA LEU A 305 -5.73 20.17 -4.92
C LEU A 305 -5.70 18.64 -4.80
N PHE A 306 -5.32 18.17 -3.61
CA PHE A 306 -5.39 16.74 -3.28
C PHE A 306 -6.66 16.42 -2.52
N CYS A 307 -7.42 15.46 -3.03
CA CYS A 307 -8.61 14.92 -2.35
C CYS A 307 -8.24 13.58 -1.70
N CYS A 308 -8.43 13.51 -0.38
CA CYS A 308 -8.13 12.34 0.43
C CYS A 308 -9.06 12.25 1.64
N GLU A 309 -9.42 11.05 2.04
CA GLU A 309 -10.14 10.76 3.26
C GLU A 309 -9.19 10.64 4.46
N THR A 310 -9.66 11.01 5.64
CA THR A 310 -8.85 11.08 6.88
C THR A 310 -8.25 9.75 7.29
N TYR A 311 -8.90 8.62 7.01
CA TYR A 311 -8.40 7.30 7.42
C TYR A 311 -7.15 6.85 6.64
N LYS A 312 -6.83 7.51 5.53
CA LYS A 312 -5.60 7.27 4.75
C LYS A 312 -4.41 8.10 5.22
N VAL A 313 -4.56 8.91 6.26
CA VAL A 313 -3.47 9.67 6.85
C VAL A 313 -2.55 8.73 7.64
N ILE A 314 -1.24 8.92 7.51
CA ILE A 314 -0.23 8.13 8.22
C ILE A 314 0.77 8.99 8.98
N CYS A 315 1.14 8.50 10.17
CA CYS A 315 2.19 9.09 10.99
C CYS A 315 3.61 8.75 10.47
N ARG A 316 3.74 7.67 9.66
CA ARG A 316 5.05 7.22 9.17
C ARG A 316 5.61 8.19 8.12
N MET A 317 6.88 8.52 8.27
CA MET A 317 7.62 9.42 7.37
C MET A 317 8.59 8.66 6.48
N TRP A 318 8.67 9.10 5.23
CA TRP A 318 9.55 8.60 4.17
C TRP A 318 10.06 9.86 3.47
N THR A 319 11.38 9.94 3.28
CA THR A 319 12.03 11.10 2.64
C THR A 319 12.35 10.84 1.17
N SER A 320 12.37 9.57 0.74
CA SER A 320 12.63 9.17 -0.62
C SER A 320 11.56 8.19 -1.11
N PHE A 321 11.31 8.20 -2.42
CA PHE A 321 10.47 7.22 -3.09
C PHE A 321 11.19 5.87 -3.04
N MET A 322 10.75 4.99 -2.14
CA MET A 322 11.24 3.62 -2.10
C MET A 322 10.49 2.84 -3.17
N PHE A 323 11.20 2.53 -4.26
CA PHE A 323 10.75 1.60 -5.30
C PHE A 323 10.82 0.15 -4.81
#